data_AF-A0A139D7Y8-F1
#
_entry.id   AF-A0A139D7Y8-F1
#
_cell.length_a   1.000
_cell.length_b   1.000
_cell.length_c   1.000
_cell.angle_alpha   90.00
_cell.angle_beta   90.00
_cell.angle_gamma   90.00
#
_symmetry.space_group_name_H-M   'P 1'
#
loop_
_entity.id
_entity.type
_entity.pdbx_description
1 polymer ?
#
loop_
_entity_poly.entity_id
_entity_poly.type
_entity_poly.pdbx_seq_one_letter_code
_entity_poly.pdbx_strand_id
1 'polypeptide(L)'
;WRWGLTCARATEMVAKCHGDDTSAHFVVGLMPALAYLTIRRELARIGRTSSTGPDPDPALLRLALARQQWPVCQLLANAWNLPPKYHAWLLIAERPAPRQSHSALTDGLLLGTREVLRHSRQRNLPKEELFQLINLPPEKTEHISQTLAALLEEGRASTAQVK
;
A
#
# COMPACT_ATOMS: atom_id res chain seq x y z
N TRP A 1 2.94 4.15 8.78
CA TRP A 1 2.25 2.95 9.29
C TRP A 1 0.77 2.90 8.96
N ARG A 2 -0.05 3.91 9.29
CA ARG A 2 -1.49 3.93 8.95
C ARG A 2 -1.77 3.52 7.49
N TRP A 3 -1.14 4.20 6.53
CA TRP A 3 -1.24 3.84 5.12
C TRP A 3 -0.95 2.37 4.82
N GLY A 4 0.20 1.85 5.28
CA GLY A 4 0.59 0.46 5.06
C GLY A 4 -0.36 -0.56 5.64
N LEU A 5 -0.87 -0.34 6.86
CA LEU A 5 -1.83 -1.23 7.49
C LEU A 5 -3.19 -1.22 6.79
N THR A 6 -3.67 -0.04 6.38
CA THR A 6 -4.91 0.07 5.60
C THR A 6 -4.77 -0.63 4.25
N CYS A 7 -3.64 -0.47 3.57
CA CYS A 7 -3.34 -1.18 2.32
C CYS A 7 -3.25 -2.70 2.49
N ALA A 8 -2.57 -3.18 3.54
CA ALA A 8 -2.50 -4.60 3.88
C ALA A 8 -3.89 -5.19 4.14
N ARG A 9 -4.69 -4.49 4.95
CA ARG A 9 -6.06 -4.91 5.29
C ARG A 9 -6.98 -4.89 4.07
N ALA A 10 -6.90 -3.86 3.24
CA ALA A 10 -7.65 -3.79 2.00
C ALA A 10 -7.31 -4.96 1.07
N THR A 11 -6.01 -5.25 0.90
CA THR A 11 -5.52 -6.35 0.07
C THR A 11 -6.02 -7.71 0.56
N GLU A 12 -5.99 -7.93 1.87
CA GLU A 12 -6.55 -9.13 2.52
C GLU A 12 -8.06 -9.27 2.26
N MET A 13 -8.83 -8.19 2.38
CA MET A 13 -10.28 -8.21 2.16
C MET A 13 -10.65 -8.44 0.69
N VAL A 14 -9.88 -7.86 -0.24
CA VAL A 14 -10.03 -8.12 -1.67
C VAL A 14 -9.71 -9.59 -1.95
N ALA A 15 -8.59 -10.12 -1.45
CA ALA A 15 -8.24 -11.53 -1.61
C ALA A 15 -9.33 -12.47 -1.08
N LYS A 16 -9.91 -12.14 0.09
CA LYS A 16 -11.05 -12.89 0.65
C LYS A 16 -12.26 -12.90 -0.30
N CYS A 17 -12.52 -11.79 -1.00
CA CYS A 17 -13.61 -11.69 -1.96
C CYS A 17 -13.39 -12.54 -3.22
N HIS A 18 -12.13 -12.85 -3.55
CA HIS A 18 -11.71 -13.69 -4.68
C HIS A 18 -11.54 -15.17 -4.29
N GLY A 19 -11.56 -15.50 -2.99
CA GLY A 19 -11.33 -16.86 -2.50
C GLY A 19 -9.85 -17.24 -2.38
N ASP A 20 -8.96 -16.25 -2.37
CA ASP A 20 -7.51 -16.42 -2.30
C ASP A 20 -6.98 -16.52 -0.85
N ASP A 21 -5.70 -16.89 -0.71
CA ASP A 21 -4.97 -16.90 0.57
C ASP A 21 -4.86 -15.48 1.16
N THR A 22 -5.71 -15.21 2.16
CA THR A 22 -5.83 -13.89 2.79
C THR A 22 -4.57 -13.47 3.54
N SER A 23 -3.94 -14.40 4.26
CA SER A 23 -2.77 -14.13 5.11
C SER A 23 -1.57 -13.68 4.27
N ALA A 24 -1.37 -14.33 3.12
CA ALA A 24 -0.30 -14.00 2.20
C ALA A 24 -0.53 -12.65 1.53
N HIS A 25 -1.78 -12.34 1.20
CA HIS A 25 -2.21 -11.07 0.63
C HIS A 25 -2.07 -9.90 1.62
N PHE A 26 -2.31 -10.12 2.91
CA PHE A 26 -2.03 -9.12 3.94
C PHE A 26 -0.54 -8.75 3.98
N VAL A 27 0.35 -9.75 4.00
CA VAL A 27 1.81 -9.53 4.05
C VAL A 27 2.29 -8.78 2.82
N VAL A 28 1.90 -9.21 1.61
CA VAL A 28 2.34 -8.54 0.38
C VAL A 28 1.76 -7.12 0.26
N GLY A 29 0.55 -6.86 0.77
CA GLY A 29 -0.03 -5.52 0.88
C GLY A 29 0.71 -4.58 1.85
N LEU A 30 1.46 -5.13 2.82
CA LEU A 30 2.29 -4.35 3.74
C LEU A 30 3.66 -3.97 3.15
N MET A 31 4.16 -4.72 2.16
CA MET A 31 5.50 -4.55 1.59
C MET A 31 5.79 -3.13 1.08
N PRO A 32 4.87 -2.41 0.40
CA PRO A 32 5.14 -1.05 -0.05
C PRO A 32 5.44 -0.07 1.08
N ALA A 33 4.82 -0.23 2.25
CA ALA A 33 5.09 0.61 3.42
C ALA A 33 6.45 0.30 4.05
N LEU A 34 6.88 -0.96 4.02
CA LEU A 34 8.21 -1.36 4.46
C LEU A 34 9.28 -0.86 3.49
N ALA A 35 9.03 -0.97 2.19
CA ALA A 35 9.90 -0.40 1.17
C ALA A 35 10.05 1.12 1.34
N TYR A 36 8.95 1.83 1.61
CA TYR A 36 8.99 3.26 1.95
C TYR A 36 9.92 3.56 3.14
N LEU A 37 9.81 2.80 4.23
CA LEU A 37 10.64 3.00 5.41
C LEU A 37 12.13 2.75 5.12
N THR A 38 12.43 1.68 4.37
CA THR A 38 13.80 1.37 3.94
C THR A 38 14.36 2.49 3.08
N ILE A 39 13.64 2.93 2.05
CA ILE A 39 14.06 4.01 1.15
C ILE A 39 14.27 5.32 1.92
N ARG A 40 13.32 5.71 2.78
CA ARG A 40 13.45 6.94 3.57
C ARG A 40 14.66 6.90 4.49
N ARG A 41 14.93 5.77 5.15
CA ARG A 41 16.10 5.60 6.04
C ARG A 41 17.41 5.70 5.27
N GLU A 42 17.48 5.08 4.10
CA GLU A 42 18.68 5.14 3.25
C GLU A 42 18.92 6.55 2.70
N LEU A 43 17.87 7.25 2.25
CA LEU A 43 18.01 8.63 1.82
C LEU A 43 18.47 9.55 2.96
N ALA A 44 17.92 9.39 4.16
CA ALA A 44 18.37 10.14 5.34
C ALA A 44 19.84 9.83 5.69
N ARG A 45 20.27 8.57 5.54
CA ARG A 45 21.66 8.15 5.76
C ARG A 45 22.60 8.84 4.75
N ILE A 46 22.23 8.86 3.47
CA ILE A 46 22.99 9.52 2.41
C ILE A 46 23.01 11.05 2.61
N GLY A 47 21.89 11.66 3.01
CA GLY A 47 21.81 13.11 3.27
C GLY A 47 22.75 13.55 4.40
N ARG A 48 22.85 12.75 5.48
CA ARG A 48 23.80 13.00 6.58
C ARG A 48 25.26 12.97 6.11
N THR A 49 25.62 12.10 5.17
CA THR A 49 26.99 12.03 4.63
C THR A 49 27.28 13.15 3.62
N SER A 50 26.24 13.72 3.00
CA SER A 50 26.38 14.68 1.89
C SER A 50 26.01 16.12 2.28
N SER A 51 26.02 16.48 3.57
CA SER A 51 25.74 17.83 4.10
C SER A 51 24.34 18.41 3.80
N THR A 52 23.41 17.60 3.28
CA THR A 52 22.06 18.02 2.85
C THR A 52 21.01 17.97 3.96
N GLY A 53 21.43 17.65 5.19
CA GLY A 53 20.56 17.52 6.35
C GLY A 53 19.98 16.10 6.53
N PRO A 54 19.33 15.82 7.67
CA PRO A 54 18.87 14.48 8.03
C PRO A 54 17.54 14.09 7.38
N ASP A 55 16.69 15.05 7.01
CA ASP A 55 15.38 14.79 6.40
C ASP A 55 15.45 14.92 4.88
N PRO A 56 15.06 13.87 4.13
CA PRO A 56 15.11 13.91 2.68
C PRO A 56 14.06 14.87 2.12
N ASP A 57 14.47 15.66 1.12
CA ASP A 57 13.56 16.50 0.33
C ASP A 57 12.37 15.65 -0.18
N PRO A 58 11.12 16.09 0.04
CA PRO A 58 9.93 15.42 -0.49
C PRO A 58 9.98 15.11 -1.99
N ALA A 59 10.57 16.00 -2.80
CA ALA A 59 10.68 15.77 -4.25
C ALA A 59 11.63 14.60 -4.56
N LEU A 60 12.78 14.54 -3.88
CA LEU A 60 13.73 13.43 -3.96
C LEU A 60 13.11 12.13 -3.46
N LEU A 61 12.41 12.16 -2.32
CA LEU A 61 11.73 10.99 -1.77
C LEU A 61 10.69 10.43 -2.75
N ARG A 62 9.87 11.31 -3.36
CA ARG A 62 8.90 10.92 -4.38
C ARG A 62 9.57 10.26 -5.58
N LEU A 63 10.68 10.83 -6.07
CA LEU A 63 11.44 10.28 -7.19
C LEU A 63 12.04 8.90 -6.85
N ALA A 64 12.60 8.76 -5.65
CA ALA A 64 13.17 7.51 -5.19
C ALA A 64 12.10 6.42 -5.05
N LEU A 65 10.94 6.74 -4.46
CA LEU A 65 9.82 5.80 -4.34
C LEU A 65 9.32 5.34 -5.70
N ALA A 66 9.13 6.25 -6.65
CA ALA A 66 8.67 5.93 -8.00
C ALA A 66 9.59 4.92 -8.72
N ARG A 67 10.89 4.92 -8.39
CA ARG A 67 11.89 4.06 -9.04
C ARG A 67 12.24 2.80 -8.25
N GLN A 68 12.20 2.87 -6.93
CA GLN A 68 12.80 1.86 -6.05
C GLN A 68 11.78 1.11 -5.20
N GLN A 69 10.52 1.55 -5.10
CA GLN A 69 9.56 0.89 -4.22
C GLN A 69 9.41 -0.61 -4.52
N TRP A 70 9.17 -0.97 -5.78
CA TRP A 70 8.98 -2.37 -6.18
C TRP A 70 10.27 -3.22 -6.12
N PRO A 71 11.43 -2.75 -6.62
CA PRO A 71 12.70 -3.44 -6.39
C PRO A 71 12.99 -3.69 -4.91
N VAL A 72 12.72 -2.73 -4.03
CA VAL A 72 12.91 -2.90 -2.58
C VAL A 72 11.90 -3.89 -2.00
N CYS A 73 10.64 -3.92 -2.45
CA CYS A 73 9.70 -4.98 -2.08
C CYS A 73 10.23 -6.38 -2.44
N GLN A 74 10.83 -6.54 -3.62
CA GLN A 74 11.44 -7.81 -4.04
C GLN A 74 12.64 -8.19 -3.16
N LEU A 75 13.50 -7.21 -2.82
CA LEU A 75 14.62 -7.42 -1.90
C LEU A 75 14.15 -7.83 -0.50
N LEU A 76 13.07 -7.23 0.01
CA LEU A 76 12.48 -7.60 1.30
C LEU A 76 11.91 -9.02 1.26
N ALA A 77 11.21 -9.39 0.18
CA ALA A 77 10.68 -10.74 0.02
C ALA A 77 11.80 -11.80 -0.01
N ASN A 78 12.91 -11.50 -0.70
CA ASN A 78 14.11 -12.34 -0.72
C ASN A 78 14.73 -12.45 0.68
N ALA A 79 14.90 -11.33 1.38
CA ALA A 79 15.51 -11.29 2.71
C ALA A 79 14.72 -12.06 3.76
N TRP A 80 13.41 -12.18 3.58
CA TRP A 80 12.52 -12.96 4.44
C TRP A 80 12.29 -14.39 3.96
N ASN A 81 12.97 -14.81 2.89
CA ASN A 81 12.84 -16.13 2.27
C ASN A 81 11.37 -16.47 1.96
N LEU A 82 10.61 -15.48 1.44
CA LEU A 82 9.21 -15.69 1.11
C LEU A 82 9.05 -16.63 -0.09
N PRO A 83 7.98 -17.45 -0.13
CA PRO A 83 7.73 -18.34 -1.26
C PRO A 83 7.62 -17.59 -2.60
N PRO A 84 7.96 -18.24 -3.74
CA PRO A 84 7.93 -17.61 -5.08
C PRO A 84 6.61 -16.94 -5.47
N LYS A 85 5.47 -17.40 -4.91
CA LYS A 85 4.15 -16.78 -5.15
C LYS A 85 4.11 -15.29 -4.75
N TYR A 86 4.81 -14.89 -3.68
CA TYR A 86 4.86 -13.50 -3.25
C TYR A 86 5.62 -12.63 -4.24
N HIS A 87 6.72 -13.15 -4.77
CA HIS A 87 7.50 -12.47 -5.82
C HIS A 87 6.68 -12.26 -7.08
N ALA A 88 5.90 -13.27 -7.49
CA ALA A 88 5.01 -13.17 -8.63
C ALA A 88 3.95 -12.07 -8.45
N TRP A 89 3.27 -12.01 -7.30
CA TRP A 89 2.29 -10.95 -7.03
C TRP A 89 2.91 -9.56 -7.01
N LEU A 90 4.10 -9.40 -6.42
CA LEU A 90 4.84 -8.14 -6.45
C LEU A 90 5.24 -7.71 -7.87
N LEU A 91 5.65 -8.65 -8.73
CA LEU A 91 5.96 -8.37 -10.14
C LEU A 91 4.73 -7.95 -10.93
N ILE A 92 3.60 -8.63 -10.72
CA ILE A 92 2.32 -8.30 -11.38
C ILE A 92 1.88 -6.89 -10.99
N ALA A 93 2.03 -6.51 -9.72
CA ALA A 93 1.67 -5.18 -9.25
C ALA A 93 2.62 -4.07 -9.75
N GLU A 94 3.91 -4.36 -9.93
CA GLU A 94 4.87 -3.42 -10.54
C GLU A 94 4.55 -3.16 -12.02
N ARG A 95 4.22 -4.23 -12.76
CA ARG A 95 4.01 -4.20 -14.21
C ARG A 95 2.69 -4.86 -14.56
N PRO A 96 1.56 -4.18 -14.32
CA PRO A 96 0.26 -4.71 -14.71
C PRO A 96 0.25 -4.89 -16.23
N ALA A 97 0.03 -6.13 -16.70
CA ALA A 97 -0.07 -6.39 -18.12
C ALA A 97 -1.37 -5.78 -18.67
N PRO A 98 -1.35 -5.21 -19.89
CA PRO A 98 -2.56 -4.69 -20.51
C PRO A 98 -3.63 -5.79 -20.57
N ARG A 99 -4.85 -5.48 -20.09
CA ARG A 99 -6.02 -6.38 -20.10
C ARG A 99 -5.99 -7.55 -19.12
N GLN A 100 -5.00 -7.64 -18.22
CA GLN A 100 -5.12 -8.56 -17.09
C GLN A 100 -6.02 -7.96 -16.03
N SER A 101 -6.91 -8.78 -15.49
CA SER A 101 -7.66 -8.46 -14.28
C SER A 101 -6.69 -8.04 -13.18
N HIS A 102 -6.99 -6.93 -12.51
CA HIS A 102 -6.16 -6.46 -11.42
C HIS A 102 -6.02 -7.54 -10.34
N SER A 103 -4.80 -7.66 -9.82
CA SER A 103 -4.52 -8.55 -8.68
C SER A 103 -5.15 -7.98 -7.42
N ALA A 104 -5.48 -8.85 -6.45
CA ALA A 104 -5.97 -8.42 -5.14
C ALA A 104 -5.04 -7.41 -4.46
N LEU A 105 -3.73 -7.51 -4.72
CA LEU A 105 -2.74 -6.54 -4.28
C LEU A 105 -2.94 -5.16 -4.92
N THR A 106 -3.08 -5.08 -6.23
CA THR A 106 -3.27 -3.80 -6.93
C THR A 106 -4.53 -3.09 -6.44
N ASP A 107 -5.65 -3.82 -6.35
CA ASP A 107 -6.94 -3.29 -5.92
C ASP A 107 -6.92 -2.89 -4.44
N GLY A 108 -6.30 -3.71 -3.60
CA GLY A 108 -6.11 -3.41 -2.18
C GLY A 108 -5.25 -2.16 -1.95
N LEU A 109 -4.17 -1.98 -2.72
CA LEU A 109 -3.33 -0.79 -2.65
C LEU A 109 -4.08 0.46 -3.08
N LEU A 110 -4.89 0.39 -4.14
CA LEU A 110 -5.71 1.50 -4.62
C LEU A 110 -6.76 1.90 -3.57
N LEU A 111 -7.51 0.92 -3.04
CA LEU A 111 -8.51 1.14 -1.98
C LEU A 111 -7.90 1.73 -0.73
N GLY A 112 -6.86 1.09 -0.19
CA GLY A 112 -6.22 1.52 1.04
C GLY A 112 -5.63 2.93 0.92
N THR A 113 -5.01 3.25 -0.22
CA THR A 113 -4.47 4.59 -0.48
C THR A 113 -5.59 5.62 -0.56
N ARG A 114 -6.66 5.33 -1.30
CA ARG A 114 -7.81 6.24 -1.41
C ARG A 114 -8.43 6.53 -0.04
N GLU A 115 -8.68 5.51 0.76
CA GLU A 115 -9.33 5.69 2.06
C GLU A 115 -8.47 6.49 3.04
N VAL A 116 -7.15 6.29 3.04
CA VAL A 116 -6.23 7.06 3.87
C VAL A 116 -6.19 8.53 3.42
N LEU A 117 -6.20 8.80 2.11
CA LEU A 117 -6.26 10.16 1.58
C LEU A 117 -7.60 10.83 1.91
N ARG A 118 -8.72 10.10 1.77
CA ARG A 118 -10.07 10.57 2.12
C ARG A 118 -10.15 10.94 3.61
N HIS A 119 -9.70 10.06 4.50
CA HIS A 119 -9.64 10.31 5.94
C HIS A 119 -8.77 11.53 6.28
N SER A 120 -7.69 11.75 5.52
CA SER A 120 -6.78 12.90 5.68
C SER A 120 -7.26 14.18 4.97
N ARG A 121 -8.48 14.19 4.41
CA ARG A 121 -9.06 15.29 3.61
C ARG A 121 -8.16 15.75 2.45
N GLN A 122 -7.39 14.84 1.89
CA GLN A 122 -6.53 15.09 0.72
C GLN A 122 -7.29 14.78 -0.57
N ARG A 123 -6.86 15.38 -1.68
CA ARG A 123 -7.37 15.03 -3.01
C ARG A 123 -7.18 13.53 -3.24
N ASN A 124 -8.26 12.86 -3.63
CA ASN A 124 -8.30 11.43 -3.84
C ASN A 124 -9.19 11.10 -5.05
N LEU A 125 -9.18 9.85 -5.46
CA LEU A 125 -9.94 9.35 -6.60
C LEU A 125 -11.46 9.39 -6.33
N PRO A 126 -12.29 9.93 -7.23
CA PRO A 126 -13.75 9.84 -7.14
C PRO A 126 -14.26 8.40 -7.01
N LYS A 127 -15.45 8.21 -6.42
CA LYS A 127 -16.01 6.87 -6.17
C LYS A 127 -16.36 6.16 -7.49
N GLU A 128 -16.79 6.92 -8.49
CA GLU A 128 -17.20 6.46 -9.80
C GLU A 128 -16.02 5.92 -10.60
N GLU A 129 -14.89 6.63 -10.57
CA GLU A 129 -13.64 6.20 -11.20
C GLU A 129 -13.04 4.98 -10.50
N LEU A 130 -13.19 4.88 -9.17
CA LEU A 130 -12.73 3.73 -8.40
C LEU A 130 -13.38 2.42 -8.89
N PHE A 131 -14.69 2.43 -9.16
CA PHE A 131 -15.41 1.26 -9.66
C PHE A 131 -14.98 0.84 -11.06
N GLN A 132 -14.42 1.75 -11.86
CA GLN A 132 -13.89 1.44 -13.19
C GLN A 132 -12.50 0.81 -13.12
N LEU A 133 -11.75 1.08 -12.05
CA LEU A 133 -10.37 0.61 -11.89
C LEU A 133 -10.25 -0.69 -11.09
N ILE A 134 -11.22 -1.01 -10.23
CA ILE A 134 -11.17 -2.20 -9.37
C ILE A 134 -11.90 -3.36 -10.00
N ASN A 135 -11.31 -4.55 -9.88
CA ASN A 135 -11.92 -5.79 -10.35
C ASN A 135 -12.81 -6.44 -9.27
N LEU A 136 -13.76 -5.67 -8.72
CA LEU A 136 -14.73 -6.13 -7.72
C LEU A 136 -16.12 -5.54 -7.99
N PRO A 137 -17.20 -6.27 -7.67
CA PRO A 137 -18.54 -5.72 -7.66
C PRO A 137 -18.66 -4.47 -6.77
N PRO A 138 -19.42 -3.44 -7.18
CA PRO A 138 -19.54 -2.18 -6.42
C PRO A 138 -19.95 -2.38 -4.95
N GLU A 139 -20.85 -3.34 -4.68
CA GLU A 139 -21.33 -3.69 -3.34
C GLU A 139 -20.19 -4.13 -2.41
N LYS A 140 -19.30 -5.02 -2.91
CA LYS A 140 -18.13 -5.49 -2.15
C LYS A 140 -17.13 -4.37 -1.93
N THR A 141 -16.88 -3.56 -2.95
CA THR A 141 -15.99 -2.40 -2.89
C THR A 141 -16.46 -1.37 -1.86
N GLU A 142 -17.77 -1.12 -1.80
CA GLU A 142 -18.37 -0.23 -0.81
C GLU A 142 -18.26 -0.78 0.60
N HIS A 143 -18.58 -2.06 0.80
CA HIS A 143 -18.42 -2.72 2.09
C HIS A 143 -16.97 -2.67 2.62
N ILE A 144 -15.99 -2.93 1.75
CA ILE A 144 -14.56 -2.80 2.10
C ILE A 144 -14.24 -1.36 2.49
N SER A 145 -14.69 -0.38 1.70
CA SER A 145 -14.42 1.05 1.95
C SER A 145 -15.01 1.51 3.29
N GLN A 146 -16.22 1.08 3.63
CA GLN A 146 -16.86 1.39 4.92
C GLN A 146 -16.10 0.77 6.09
N THR A 147 -15.65 -0.48 5.94
CA THR A 147 -14.87 -1.18 6.98
C THR A 147 -13.52 -0.49 7.21
N LEU A 148 -12.81 -0.12 6.14
CA LEU A 148 -11.53 0.59 6.25
C LEU A 148 -11.69 1.98 6.89
N ALA A 149 -12.80 2.66 6.60
CA ALA A 149 -13.11 3.96 7.20
C ALA A 149 -13.32 3.84 8.72
N ALA A 150 -14.08 2.85 9.17
CA ALA A 150 -14.29 2.59 10.60
C ALA A 150 -12.96 2.34 11.32
N LEU A 151 -12.11 1.46 10.77
CA LEU A 151 -10.77 1.18 11.32
C LEU A 151 -9.87 2.42 11.41
N LEU A 152 -9.95 3.31 10.42
CA LEU A 152 -9.19 4.56 10.43
C LEU A 152 -9.69 5.54 11.51
N GLU A 153 -11.00 5.63 11.74
CA GLU A 153 -11.57 6.46 12.81
C GLU A 153 -11.27 5.89 14.21
N GLU A 154 -11.34 4.57 14.40
CA GLU A 154 -10.92 3.92 15.65
C GLU A 154 -9.45 4.22 15.97
N GLY A 155 -8.57 4.06 14.97
CA GLY A 155 -7.15 4.39 15.09
C GLY A 155 -6.86 5.87 15.33
N ARG A 156 -7.82 6.77 15.07
CA ARG A 156 -7.76 8.19 15.43
C ARG A 156 -8.18 8.40 16.88
N ALA A 157 -9.29 7.79 17.31
CA ALA A 157 -9.80 7.88 18.67
C ALA A 157 -8.79 7.35 19.71
N SER A 158 -8.16 6.21 19.44
CA SER A 158 -7.12 5.65 20.33
C SER A 158 -5.89 6.55 20.46
N THR A 159 -5.49 7.28 19.41
CA THR A 159 -4.38 8.26 19.51
C THR A 159 -4.76 9.55 20.23
N ALA A 160 -6.05 9.87 20.36
CA ALA A 160 -6.52 11.05 21.10
C ALA A 160 -6.61 10.79 22.61
N GLN A 161 -6.75 9.52 23.04
CA GLN A 161 -6.77 9.13 24.45
C GLN A 161 -5.36 8.95 25.08
N VAL A 162 -4.31 8.92 24.26
CA VAL A 162 -2.91 8.72 24.70
C VAL A 162 -2.11 10.03 24.69
N LYS A 163 -2.79 11.18 24.56
CA LYS A 163 -2.22 12.52 24.72
C LYS A 163 -2.77 13.18 25.97
#